data_AF-A0A7H8JRA4-F1
#
_entry.id   AF-A0A7H8JRA4-F1
#
_cell.length_a   1.000
_cell.length_b   1.000
_cell.length_c   1.000
_cell.angle_alpha   90.00
_cell.angle_beta   90.00
_cell.angle_gamma   90.00
#
_symmetry.space_group_name_H-M   'P 1'
#
loop_
_entity.id
_entity.type
_entity.pdbx_description
1 polymer ?
#
loop_
_entity_poly.entity_id
_entity_poly.type
_entity_poly.pdbx_seq_one_letter_code
_entity_poly.pdbx_strand_id
1 'polypeptide(L)'
;MRLVQREAWGAPAGSPAAHQSSTRGVKIHYLGMAYESRVHSLCDDQVRRIRAEHLANEAEGYVDIAYNALVCEHGYVYEGRGLHKRTGANGDQNLNRKDYAVCALLGSSGLTKPSDAMLHGLRDAIEWLRKYGDAGDWVGGHRDGHPTECPGARLYAWVQRGALRPGGGQDGGDGNYTVRPGDTLLAIARRLDVDWRELAKVNGLRPPYSVYVGQELHVPNKAVGQEVPPYPGREAFRLGKRHPAVTWLDKQLVRLGFDRHHDGDGYTPGSLFTEYTRRNVADLQRSRPELSGDPDGYPGPVTWELAHTLPG
;
A
#
# COMPACT_ATOMS: atom_id res chain seq x y z
N MET A 1 3.67 4.33 -7.44
CA MET A 1 4.61 3.82 -6.43
C MET A 1 4.58 4.64 -5.16
N ARG A 2 4.31 3.98 -4.03
CA ARG A 2 4.44 4.53 -2.67
C ARG A 2 5.84 4.23 -2.11
N LEU A 3 6.84 4.98 -2.56
CA LEU A 3 8.25 4.76 -2.21
C LEU A 3 8.57 5.36 -0.84
N VAL A 4 9.24 4.59 0.01
CA VAL A 4 9.84 5.02 1.28
C VAL A 4 11.35 4.98 1.10
N GLN A 5 11.95 6.16 0.97
CA GLN A 5 13.41 6.31 0.82
C GLN A 5 14.16 5.92 2.09
N ARG A 6 15.46 5.64 1.97
CA ARG A 6 16.31 5.14 3.06
C ARG A 6 16.23 5.99 4.32
N GLU A 7 16.39 7.30 4.19
CA GLU A 7 16.34 8.21 5.32
C GLU A 7 14.95 8.25 5.99
N ALA A 8 13.88 8.07 5.21
CA ALA A 8 12.52 8.10 5.72
C ALA A 8 12.22 6.94 6.69
N TRP A 9 12.84 5.78 6.50
CA TRP A 9 12.75 4.66 7.45
C TRP A 9 13.97 4.57 8.39
N GLY A 10 14.87 5.57 8.38
CA GLY A 10 15.96 5.70 9.34
C GLY A 10 17.26 4.99 8.99
N ALA A 11 17.47 4.61 7.71
CA ALA A 11 18.78 4.16 7.22
C ALA A 11 19.65 5.33 6.74
N PRO A 12 20.99 5.13 6.66
CA PRO A 12 21.87 6.06 5.96
C PRO A 12 21.44 6.22 4.50
N ALA A 13 21.55 7.44 3.95
CA ALA A 13 21.12 7.80 2.60
C ALA A 13 21.61 6.86 1.48
N GLY A 14 22.81 6.29 1.64
CA GLY A 14 23.38 5.32 0.71
C GLY A 14 23.63 3.96 1.35
N SER A 15 23.55 2.91 0.54
CA SER A 15 24.05 1.59 0.91
C SER A 15 25.55 1.46 0.62
N PRO A 16 26.36 0.88 1.54
CA PRO A 16 27.78 0.59 1.28
C PRO A 16 28.00 -0.58 0.33
N ALA A 17 26.94 -1.26 -0.11
CA ALA A 17 27.05 -2.37 -1.05
C ALA A 17 27.77 -1.97 -2.35
N ALA A 18 28.46 -2.94 -2.94
CA ALA A 18 29.18 -2.76 -4.19
C ALA A 18 28.26 -2.25 -5.30
N HIS A 19 28.80 -1.42 -6.19
CA HIS A 19 28.06 -0.92 -7.35
C HIS A 19 27.72 -2.06 -8.32
N GLN A 20 26.56 -1.92 -8.96
CA GLN A 20 26.05 -2.81 -10.00
C GLN A 20 25.42 -1.93 -11.07
N SER A 21 25.99 -1.88 -12.27
CA SER A 21 25.50 -1.00 -13.32
C SER A 21 24.12 -1.42 -13.81
N SER A 22 23.96 -2.68 -14.18
CA SER A 22 22.72 -3.26 -14.70
C SER A 22 22.52 -4.70 -14.22
N THR A 23 21.34 -5.26 -14.50
CA THR A 23 21.02 -6.65 -14.23
C THR A 23 20.18 -7.23 -15.35
N ARG A 24 20.14 -8.56 -15.47
CA ARG A 24 19.21 -9.27 -16.35
C ARG A 24 17.75 -9.01 -15.95
N GLY A 25 17.49 -8.78 -14.67
CA GLY A 25 16.14 -8.51 -14.16
C GLY A 25 16.04 -8.56 -12.64
N VAL A 26 14.91 -9.02 -12.13
CA VAL A 26 14.56 -8.94 -10.70
C VAL A 26 14.14 -10.30 -10.15
N LYS A 27 14.71 -10.69 -9.00
CA LYS A 27 14.27 -11.83 -8.19
C LYS A 27 13.35 -11.38 -7.06
N ILE A 28 12.25 -12.11 -6.89
CA ILE A 28 11.30 -11.94 -5.80
C ILE A 28 11.65 -12.89 -4.67
N HIS A 29 11.61 -12.32 -3.46
CA HIS A 29 11.89 -12.97 -2.19
C HIS A 29 10.71 -12.81 -1.23
N TYR A 30 10.72 -13.60 -0.17
CA TYR A 30 9.89 -13.44 1.02
C TYR A 30 10.78 -13.54 2.27
N LEU A 31 10.24 -13.27 3.47
CA LEU A 31 11.04 -13.33 4.70
C LEU A 31 11.44 -14.77 5.07
N GLY A 32 10.64 -15.78 4.73
CA GLY A 32 10.95 -17.19 5.05
C GLY A 32 10.84 -17.56 6.53
N MET A 33 10.41 -16.63 7.37
CA MET A 33 10.21 -16.78 8.81
C MET A 33 8.81 -16.29 9.19
N ALA A 34 8.41 -16.47 10.46
CA ALA A 34 7.12 -16.00 10.93
C ALA A 34 6.98 -14.48 10.73
N TYR A 35 5.85 -14.05 10.17
CA TYR A 35 5.56 -12.63 9.97
C TYR A 35 4.11 -12.34 10.31
N GLU A 36 3.88 -11.49 11.30
CA GLU A 36 2.55 -11.04 11.69
C GLU A 36 2.17 -9.76 10.98
N SER A 37 0.92 -9.72 10.51
CA SER A 37 0.27 -8.54 9.95
C SER A 37 0.25 -7.41 10.98
N ARG A 38 0.43 -6.18 10.53
CA ARG A 38 0.53 -4.98 11.36
C ARG A 38 -0.02 -3.78 10.61
N VAL A 39 -0.28 -2.69 11.31
CA VAL A 39 -0.58 -1.40 10.65
C VAL A 39 0.67 -0.81 10.01
N HIS A 40 0.49 0.00 8.96
CA HIS A 40 1.62 0.51 8.17
C HIS A 40 2.63 1.32 9.00
N SER A 41 2.19 2.06 10.01
CA SER A 41 3.08 2.83 10.89
C SER A 41 4.13 1.97 11.62
N LEU A 42 3.92 0.66 11.73
CA LEU A 42 4.86 -0.30 12.32
C LEU A 42 5.77 -0.99 11.29
N CYS A 43 5.63 -0.68 9.99
CA CYS A 43 6.45 -1.28 8.94
C CYS A 43 7.89 -0.73 8.94
N ASP A 44 8.09 0.54 9.31
CA ASP A 44 9.43 1.14 9.35
C ASP A 44 10.32 0.44 10.38
N ASP A 45 9.77 0.18 11.58
CA ASP A 45 10.45 -0.58 12.63
C ASP A 45 10.79 -2.00 12.19
N GLN A 46 9.91 -2.64 11.42
CA GLN A 46 10.20 -3.96 10.87
C GLN A 46 11.36 -3.93 9.88
N VAL A 47 11.41 -2.94 8.98
CA VAL A 47 12.50 -2.82 8.01
C VAL A 47 13.82 -2.49 8.71
N ARG A 48 13.80 -1.63 9.73
CA ARG A 48 14.96 -1.38 10.61
C ARG A 48 15.44 -2.67 11.30
N ARG A 49 14.52 -3.47 11.83
CA ARG A 49 14.83 -4.76 12.46
C ARG A 49 15.48 -5.73 11.47
N ILE A 50 14.93 -5.88 10.26
CA ILE A 50 15.50 -6.74 9.22
C ILE A 50 16.92 -6.28 8.84
N ARG A 51 17.16 -4.96 8.75
CA ARG A 51 18.51 -4.44 8.52
C ARG A 51 19.46 -4.79 9.68
N ALA A 52 19.02 -4.62 10.93
CA ALA A 52 19.82 -4.95 12.10
C ALA A 52 20.18 -6.44 12.15
N GLU A 53 19.22 -7.33 11.87
CA GLU A 53 19.43 -8.77 11.80
C GLU A 53 20.42 -9.15 10.69
N HIS A 54 20.36 -8.52 9.51
CA HIS A 54 21.35 -8.77 8.45
C HIS A 54 22.75 -8.30 8.85
N LEU A 55 22.88 -7.12 9.47
CA LEU A 55 24.18 -6.61 9.91
C LEU A 55 24.81 -7.46 11.02
N ALA A 56 23.98 -8.11 11.84
CA ALA A 56 24.43 -9.02 12.89
C ALA A 56 24.79 -10.42 12.37
N ASN A 57 24.49 -10.75 11.11
CA ASN A 57 24.78 -12.06 10.53
C ASN A 57 26.22 -12.12 10.02
N GLU A 58 27.13 -12.58 10.89
CA GLU A 58 28.56 -12.72 10.59
C GLU A 58 28.84 -13.80 9.53
N ALA A 59 28.00 -14.84 9.44
CA ALA A 59 28.17 -15.94 8.49
C ALA A 59 27.95 -15.47 7.04
N GLU A 60 26.93 -14.63 6.83
CA GLU A 60 26.62 -14.06 5.52
C GLU A 60 27.41 -12.77 5.23
N GLY A 61 27.88 -12.08 6.28
CA GLY A 61 28.71 -10.88 6.16
C GLY A 61 28.02 -9.72 5.46
N TYR A 62 26.71 -9.54 5.68
CA TYR A 62 25.98 -8.47 5.02
C TYR A 62 26.43 -7.09 5.50
N VAL A 63 26.77 -6.22 4.55
CA VAL A 63 27.17 -4.83 4.82
C VAL A 63 25.98 -3.87 5.01
N ASP A 64 24.78 -4.35 4.73
CA ASP A 64 23.50 -3.64 4.83
C ASP A 64 22.36 -4.67 4.69
N ILE A 65 21.11 -4.23 4.75
CA ILE A 65 19.96 -5.04 4.34
C ILE A 65 20.23 -5.73 2.99
N ALA A 66 19.93 -7.03 2.85
CA ALA A 66 20.39 -7.83 1.70
C ALA A 66 19.70 -7.48 0.36
N TYR A 67 18.48 -6.93 0.43
CA TYR A 67 17.59 -6.70 -0.71
C TYR A 67 17.74 -5.28 -1.28
N ASN A 68 17.49 -5.10 -2.59
CA ASN A 68 17.44 -3.78 -3.21
C ASN A 68 16.19 -3.00 -2.78
N ALA A 69 15.06 -3.68 -2.63
CA ALA A 69 13.83 -3.12 -2.11
C ALA A 69 13.05 -4.14 -1.27
N LEU A 70 12.16 -3.65 -0.42
CA LEU A 70 11.22 -4.46 0.35
C LEU A 70 9.80 -3.92 0.15
N VAL A 71 8.78 -4.77 0.24
CA VAL A 71 7.39 -4.36 0.05
C VAL A 71 6.53 -4.86 1.19
N CYS A 72 5.88 -3.93 1.89
CA CYS A 72 4.99 -4.28 3.00
C CYS A 72 3.60 -4.72 2.52
N GLU A 73 2.80 -5.28 3.43
CA GLU A 73 1.44 -5.74 3.13
C GLU A 73 0.48 -4.64 2.66
N HIS A 74 0.82 -3.39 2.92
CA HIS A 74 0.05 -2.22 2.49
C HIS A 74 0.45 -1.72 1.11
N GLY A 75 1.50 -2.28 0.49
CA GLY A 75 1.97 -1.91 -0.85
C GLY A 75 2.95 -0.73 -0.92
N TYR A 76 3.56 -0.36 0.21
CA TYR A 76 4.68 0.58 0.21
C TYR A 76 5.98 -0.13 -0.15
N VAL A 77 6.78 0.53 -0.97
CA VAL A 77 8.08 0.05 -1.43
C VAL A 77 9.15 0.75 -0.61
N TYR A 78 9.85 0.00 0.23
CA TYR A 78 10.99 0.48 0.99
C TYR A 78 12.26 0.33 0.15
N GLU A 79 12.99 1.43 0.00
CA GLU A 79 14.31 1.39 -0.58
C GLU A 79 15.27 0.65 0.37
N GLY A 80 15.71 -0.55 -0.04
CA GLY A 80 16.74 -1.32 0.65
C GLY A 80 18.11 -0.83 0.22
N ARG A 81 18.96 -1.70 -0.35
CA ARG A 81 20.23 -1.28 -0.96
C ARG A 81 20.05 -0.23 -2.05
N GLY A 82 18.89 -0.22 -2.70
CA GLY A 82 18.53 0.77 -3.71
C GLY A 82 19.03 0.45 -5.11
N LEU A 83 18.89 1.43 -6.00
CA LEU A 83 19.30 1.36 -7.39
C LEU A 83 20.82 1.22 -7.51
N HIS A 84 21.27 0.50 -8.53
CA HIS A 84 22.69 0.31 -8.86
C HIS A 84 23.58 -0.24 -7.75
N LYS A 85 23.00 -1.01 -6.83
CA LYS A 85 23.69 -1.67 -5.73
C LYS A 85 23.52 -3.17 -5.83
N ARG A 86 24.60 -3.92 -5.66
CA ARG A 86 24.59 -5.38 -5.70
C ARG A 86 23.80 -5.91 -4.50
N THR A 87 22.85 -6.81 -4.76
CA THR A 87 22.13 -7.54 -3.70
C THR A 87 23.04 -8.54 -2.98
N GLY A 88 22.67 -8.95 -1.76
CA GLY A 88 23.25 -10.08 -1.05
C GLY A 88 22.33 -11.30 -1.00
N ALA A 89 21.14 -11.23 -1.61
CA ALA A 89 20.03 -12.11 -1.27
C ALA A 89 19.86 -13.33 -2.19
N ASN A 90 20.56 -13.41 -3.32
CA ASN A 90 20.28 -14.42 -4.37
C ASN A 90 21.08 -15.73 -4.22
N GLY A 91 21.65 -15.99 -3.05
CA GLY A 91 22.33 -17.24 -2.70
C GLY A 91 23.85 -17.24 -2.92
N ASP A 92 24.35 -16.60 -3.98
CA ASP A 92 25.79 -16.46 -4.21
C ASP A 92 26.16 -15.19 -5.01
N GLN A 93 27.46 -14.92 -5.14
CA GLN A 93 27.97 -13.72 -5.82
C GLN A 93 27.73 -13.70 -7.34
N ASN A 94 27.56 -14.85 -7.99
CA ASN A 94 27.23 -14.93 -9.41
C ASN A 94 25.76 -14.57 -9.61
N LEU A 95 24.86 -15.12 -8.80
CA LEU A 95 23.42 -14.83 -8.83
C LEU A 95 23.12 -13.39 -8.36
N ASN A 96 23.86 -12.86 -7.39
CA ASN A 96 23.75 -11.47 -6.95
C ASN A 96 24.13 -10.46 -8.05
N ARG A 97 24.99 -10.85 -9.00
CA ARG A 97 25.35 -10.03 -10.16
C ARG A 97 24.34 -10.11 -11.31
N LYS A 98 23.58 -11.20 -11.40
CA LYS A 98 22.63 -11.41 -12.49
C LYS A 98 21.36 -10.62 -12.30
N ASP A 99 20.81 -10.57 -11.09
CA ASP A 99 19.47 -10.05 -10.84
C ASP A 99 19.44 -9.16 -9.58
N TYR A 100 18.61 -8.12 -9.56
CA TYR A 100 18.27 -7.42 -8.32
C TYR A 100 17.38 -8.28 -7.43
N ALA A 101 17.22 -7.91 -6.16
CA ALA A 101 16.35 -8.62 -5.22
C ALA A 101 15.30 -7.71 -4.60
N VAL A 102 14.03 -8.11 -4.68
CA VAL A 102 12.90 -7.44 -4.01
C VAL A 102 12.26 -8.41 -3.04
N CYS A 103 12.14 -8.04 -1.76
CA CYS A 103 11.56 -8.89 -0.72
C CYS A 103 10.13 -8.46 -0.35
N ALA A 104 9.18 -9.37 -0.46
CA ALA A 104 7.88 -9.21 0.15
C ALA A 104 8.00 -9.42 1.67
N LEU A 105 7.48 -8.48 2.48
CA LEU A 105 7.30 -8.70 3.91
C LEU A 105 6.14 -9.69 4.12
N LEU A 106 6.44 -10.94 3.85
CA LEU A 106 5.53 -12.07 3.85
C LEU A 106 6.23 -13.24 4.52
N GLY A 107 5.55 -13.91 5.44
CA GLY A 107 6.13 -14.98 6.24
C GLY A 107 5.96 -16.37 5.63
N SER A 108 6.67 -17.33 6.19
CA SER A 108 6.38 -18.76 6.05
C SER A 108 5.23 -19.21 6.98
N SER A 109 4.97 -18.43 8.04
CA SER A 109 3.81 -18.53 8.92
C SER A 109 3.28 -17.13 9.31
N GLY A 110 2.05 -17.04 9.80
CA GLY A 110 1.35 -15.76 10.00
C GLY A 110 0.72 -15.24 8.72
N LEU A 111 1.09 -14.03 8.27
CA LEU A 111 0.71 -13.47 6.98
C LEU A 111 1.51 -14.17 5.86
N THR A 112 0.88 -15.17 5.24
CA THR A 112 1.47 -16.04 4.21
C THR A 112 0.85 -15.87 2.82
N LYS A 113 -0.24 -15.11 2.72
CA LYS A 113 -0.89 -14.75 1.46
C LYS A 113 -0.60 -13.28 1.15
N PRO A 114 0.01 -12.95 -0.01
CA PRO A 114 0.22 -11.56 -0.38
C PRO A 114 -1.13 -10.88 -0.64
N SER A 115 -1.30 -9.66 -0.14
CA SER A 115 -2.43 -8.79 -0.47
C SER A 115 -2.27 -8.23 -1.89
N ASP A 116 -3.36 -7.76 -2.49
CA ASP A 116 -3.28 -7.09 -3.79
C ASP A 116 -2.40 -5.85 -3.71
N ALA A 117 -2.50 -5.08 -2.60
CA ALA A 117 -1.64 -3.93 -2.36
C ALA A 117 -0.14 -4.30 -2.35
N MET A 118 0.24 -5.40 -1.71
CA MET A 118 1.61 -5.91 -1.72
C MET A 118 2.06 -6.28 -3.14
N LEU A 119 1.21 -6.98 -3.90
CA LEU A 119 1.52 -7.33 -5.29
C LEU A 119 1.62 -6.10 -6.21
N HIS A 120 0.82 -5.05 -5.98
CA HIS A 120 1.00 -3.75 -6.64
C HIS A 120 2.35 -3.12 -6.29
N GLY A 121 2.74 -3.11 -5.01
CA GLY A 121 4.02 -2.58 -4.56
C GLY A 121 5.22 -3.37 -5.11
N LEU A 122 5.11 -4.71 -5.20
CA LEU A 122 6.13 -5.55 -5.82
C LEU A 122 6.29 -5.24 -7.30
N ARG A 123 5.17 -5.00 -8.01
CA ARG A 123 5.21 -4.58 -9.40
C ARG A 123 5.83 -3.18 -9.56
N ASP A 124 5.45 -2.23 -8.72
CA ASP A 124 6.04 -0.90 -8.69
C ASP A 124 7.56 -0.96 -8.45
N ALA A 125 8.03 -1.85 -7.56
CA ALA A 125 9.46 -2.04 -7.29
C ALA A 125 10.22 -2.62 -8.50
N ILE A 126 9.62 -3.59 -9.21
CA ILE A 126 10.18 -4.13 -10.46
C ILE A 126 10.32 -3.02 -11.49
N GLU A 127 9.26 -2.24 -11.71
CA GLU A 127 9.24 -1.14 -12.68
C GLU A 127 10.23 -0.03 -12.32
N TRP A 128 10.37 0.28 -11.03
CA TRP A 128 11.36 1.23 -10.53
C TRP A 128 12.80 0.77 -10.80
N LEU A 129 13.12 -0.50 -10.53
CA LEU A 129 14.44 -1.07 -10.79
C LEU A 129 14.76 -1.15 -12.29
N ARG A 130 13.77 -1.42 -13.14
CA ARG A 130 13.94 -1.36 -14.60
C ARG A 130 14.20 0.05 -15.09
N LYS A 131 13.34 0.99 -14.69
CA LYS A 131 13.37 2.36 -15.20
C LYS A 131 14.59 3.15 -14.74
N TYR A 132 15.02 2.95 -13.49
CA TYR A 132 16.05 3.80 -12.88
C TYR A 132 17.28 3.03 -12.39
N GLY A 133 17.28 1.70 -12.49
CA GLY A 133 18.39 0.85 -12.07
C GLY A 133 18.97 -0.03 -13.19
N ASP A 134 18.53 0.20 -14.43
CA ASP A 134 18.92 -0.58 -15.62
C ASP A 134 18.72 -2.11 -15.44
N ALA A 135 17.62 -2.50 -14.80
CA ALA A 135 17.22 -3.90 -14.76
C ALA A 135 16.55 -4.31 -16.08
N GLY A 136 16.87 -5.51 -16.58
CA GLY A 136 16.18 -6.10 -17.72
C GLY A 136 14.77 -6.63 -17.39
N ASP A 137 14.15 -7.24 -18.40
CA ASP A 137 12.75 -7.67 -18.33
C ASP A 137 12.51 -8.98 -17.58
N TRP A 138 13.55 -9.73 -17.24
CA TRP A 138 13.38 -11.00 -16.57
C TRP A 138 12.84 -10.81 -15.14
N VAL A 139 11.87 -11.64 -14.74
CA VAL A 139 11.38 -11.70 -13.36
C VAL A 139 11.36 -13.17 -12.94
N GLY A 140 11.97 -13.46 -11.79
CA GLY A 140 11.98 -14.80 -11.21
C GLY A 140 11.80 -14.79 -9.70
N GLY A 141 11.73 -15.98 -9.11
CA GLY A 141 11.84 -16.17 -7.67
C GLY A 141 13.29 -16.47 -7.26
N HIS A 142 13.59 -16.39 -5.96
CA HIS A 142 14.88 -16.84 -5.45
C HIS A 142 15.22 -18.27 -5.91
N ARG A 143 14.24 -19.17 -5.85
CA ARG A 143 14.33 -20.57 -6.31
C ARG A 143 14.80 -20.77 -7.77
N ASP A 144 14.70 -19.75 -8.61
CA ASP A 144 15.17 -19.83 -9.99
C ASP A 144 16.71 -19.70 -10.03
N GLY A 145 17.40 -20.83 -9.93
CA GLY A 145 18.87 -20.91 -9.93
C GLY A 145 19.52 -21.04 -8.55
N HIS A 146 18.73 -21.12 -7.47
CA HIS A 146 19.21 -21.45 -6.13
C HIS A 146 18.25 -22.45 -5.46
N PRO A 147 18.72 -23.55 -4.85
CA PRO A 147 17.84 -24.56 -4.26
C PRO A 147 17.22 -24.06 -2.94
N THR A 148 16.06 -23.41 -3.03
CA THR A 148 15.34 -22.85 -1.88
C THR A 148 13.82 -22.88 -2.09
N GLU A 149 13.06 -22.84 -1.00
CA GLU A 149 11.60 -22.64 -1.06
C GLU A 149 11.23 -21.17 -1.31
N CYS A 150 12.13 -20.21 -1.12
CA CYS A 150 11.87 -18.80 -1.38
C CYS A 150 11.50 -18.57 -2.86
N PRO A 151 10.44 -17.79 -3.20
CA PRO A 151 9.64 -16.88 -2.36
C PRO A 151 8.34 -17.49 -1.79
N GLY A 152 8.27 -18.81 -1.66
CA GLY A 152 7.04 -19.52 -1.31
C GLY A 152 6.10 -19.71 -2.51
N ALA A 153 5.17 -20.66 -2.39
CA ALA A 153 4.34 -21.10 -3.52
C ALA A 153 3.45 -19.99 -4.10
N ARG A 154 2.87 -19.13 -3.26
CA ARG A 154 1.91 -18.09 -3.71
C ARG A 154 2.57 -16.97 -4.51
N LEU A 155 3.68 -16.43 -4.00
CA LEU A 155 4.45 -15.42 -4.72
C LEU A 155 5.09 -16.01 -5.98
N TYR A 156 5.61 -17.24 -5.90
CA TYR A 156 6.17 -17.88 -7.09
C TYR A 156 5.12 -18.09 -8.18
N ALA A 157 3.90 -18.52 -7.83
CA ALA A 157 2.81 -18.62 -8.79
C ALA A 157 2.46 -17.27 -9.44
N TRP A 158 2.55 -16.16 -8.70
CA TRP A 158 2.38 -14.81 -9.26
C TRP A 158 3.51 -14.43 -10.22
N VAL A 159 4.76 -14.71 -9.86
CA VAL A 159 5.94 -14.52 -10.73
C VAL A 159 5.79 -15.31 -12.03
N GLN A 160 5.41 -16.60 -11.95
CA GLN A 160 5.23 -17.47 -13.11
C GLN A 160 4.13 -17.00 -14.06
N ARG A 161 3.17 -16.20 -13.57
CA ARG A 161 2.16 -15.54 -14.41
C ARG A 161 2.63 -14.19 -14.97
N GLY A 162 3.93 -13.89 -14.91
CA GLY A 162 4.53 -12.66 -15.45
C GLY A 162 4.55 -11.48 -14.46
N ALA A 163 4.38 -11.75 -13.16
CA ALA A 163 4.35 -10.72 -12.11
C ALA A 163 3.37 -9.58 -12.45
N LEU A 164 2.17 -9.95 -12.92
CA LEU A 164 1.15 -9.00 -13.37
C LEU A 164 0.55 -8.24 -12.19
N ARG A 165 0.24 -6.98 -12.42
CA ARG A 165 -0.46 -6.15 -11.44
C ARG A 165 -1.84 -6.79 -11.14
N PRO A 166 -2.21 -7.07 -9.87
CA PRO A 166 -3.56 -7.54 -9.56
C PRO A 166 -4.59 -6.52 -10.02
N GLY A 167 -5.76 -6.99 -10.46
CA GLY A 167 -6.79 -6.11 -11.02
C GLY A 167 -6.42 -5.42 -12.34
N GLY A 168 -5.24 -5.69 -12.92
CA GLY A 168 -4.78 -5.05 -14.16
C GLY A 168 -4.31 -6.07 -15.20
N GLY A 169 -5.19 -6.37 -16.16
CA GLY A 169 -4.75 -6.49 -17.54
C GLY A 169 -4.55 -5.07 -18.08
N GLN A 170 -3.28 -4.71 -18.32
CA GLN A 170 -2.77 -3.62 -19.16
C GLN A 170 -3.16 -2.16 -18.86
N ASP A 171 -2.11 -1.34 -18.82
CA ASP A 171 -2.00 0.10 -19.07
C ASP A 171 -3.27 0.83 -19.56
N GLY A 172 -3.72 1.82 -18.78
CA GLY A 172 -4.07 3.15 -19.29
C GLY A 172 -5.05 3.31 -20.45
N GLY A 173 -6.00 2.40 -20.68
CA GLY A 173 -7.06 2.60 -21.66
C GLY A 173 -8.29 1.72 -21.40
N ASP A 174 -9.44 2.37 -21.18
CA ASP A 174 -10.79 1.92 -21.58
C ASP A 174 -11.01 0.40 -21.56
N GLY A 175 -10.88 -0.23 -20.38
CA GLY A 175 -11.05 -1.67 -20.24
C GLY A 175 -12.53 -2.06 -20.17
N ASN A 176 -12.95 -3.07 -20.94
CA ASN A 176 -14.27 -3.68 -20.78
C ASN A 176 -14.21 -4.93 -19.87
N TYR A 177 -15.31 -5.24 -19.19
CA TYR A 177 -15.47 -6.39 -18.29
C TYR A 177 -16.67 -7.25 -18.67
N THR A 178 -16.44 -8.51 -19.01
CA THR A 178 -17.54 -9.47 -19.24
C THR A 178 -17.99 -10.10 -17.93
N VAL A 179 -19.27 -9.91 -17.60
CA VAL A 179 -19.95 -10.43 -16.41
C VAL A 179 -19.94 -11.96 -16.39
N ARG A 180 -19.56 -12.55 -15.26
CA ARG A 180 -19.42 -14.00 -15.07
C ARG A 180 -20.56 -14.56 -14.22
N PRO A 181 -20.80 -15.89 -14.27
CA PRO A 181 -21.75 -16.53 -13.35
C PRO A 181 -21.44 -16.20 -11.88
N GLY A 182 -22.45 -15.70 -11.17
CA GLY A 182 -22.35 -15.31 -9.76
C GLY A 182 -21.87 -13.88 -9.51
N ASP A 183 -21.62 -13.09 -10.55
CA ASP A 183 -21.30 -11.68 -10.38
C ASP A 183 -22.50 -10.84 -9.97
N THR A 184 -22.21 -9.82 -9.16
CA THR A 184 -23.07 -8.66 -8.93
C THR A 184 -22.29 -7.41 -9.31
N LEU A 185 -22.98 -6.30 -9.63
CA LEU A 185 -22.30 -5.05 -9.95
C LEU A 185 -21.31 -4.62 -8.86
N LEU A 186 -21.69 -4.79 -7.58
CA LEU A 186 -20.84 -4.49 -6.43
C LEU A 186 -19.61 -5.41 -6.36
N ALA A 187 -19.79 -6.71 -6.61
CA ALA A 187 -18.68 -7.67 -6.61
C ALA A 187 -17.70 -7.39 -7.76
N ILE A 188 -18.21 -7.00 -8.93
CA ILE A 188 -17.41 -6.59 -10.08
C ILE A 188 -16.62 -5.32 -9.76
N ALA A 189 -17.30 -4.26 -9.27
CA ALA A 189 -16.64 -3.00 -8.95
C ALA A 189 -15.53 -3.18 -7.90
N ARG A 190 -15.78 -3.97 -6.85
CA ARG A 190 -14.75 -4.33 -5.85
C ARG A 190 -13.58 -5.09 -6.46
N ARG A 191 -13.84 -6.03 -7.37
CA ARG A 191 -12.81 -6.82 -8.05
C ARG A 191 -11.94 -5.97 -8.98
N LEU A 192 -12.53 -4.94 -9.57
CA LEU A 192 -11.89 -4.03 -10.52
C LEU A 192 -11.37 -2.75 -9.87
N ASP A 193 -11.54 -2.60 -8.54
CA ASP A 193 -11.12 -1.40 -7.79
C ASP A 193 -11.71 -0.08 -8.36
N VAL A 194 -13.00 -0.12 -8.71
CA VAL A 194 -13.78 1.05 -9.18
C VAL A 194 -15.03 1.25 -8.31
N ASP A 195 -15.50 2.49 -8.20
CA ASP A 195 -16.78 2.75 -7.52
C ASP A 195 -17.95 2.15 -8.32
N TRP A 196 -18.81 1.38 -7.66
CA TRP A 196 -19.90 0.68 -8.31
C TRP A 196 -20.96 1.62 -8.91
N ARG A 197 -21.10 2.85 -8.38
CA ARG A 197 -22.03 3.86 -8.90
C ARG A 197 -21.50 4.48 -10.18
N GLU A 198 -20.20 4.76 -10.25
CA GLU A 198 -19.58 5.21 -11.50
C GLU A 198 -19.58 4.08 -12.54
N LEU A 199 -19.32 2.83 -12.14
CA LEU A 199 -19.49 1.67 -13.02
C LEU A 199 -20.94 1.53 -13.51
N ALA A 200 -21.94 1.73 -12.64
CA ALA A 200 -23.34 1.74 -13.02
C ALA A 200 -23.64 2.83 -14.06
N LYS A 201 -23.22 4.05 -13.77
CA LYS A 201 -23.49 5.26 -14.54
C LYS A 201 -22.87 5.20 -15.94
N VAL A 202 -21.61 4.78 -16.04
CA VAL A 202 -20.91 4.63 -17.32
C VAL A 202 -21.55 3.55 -18.20
N ASN A 203 -22.16 2.53 -17.58
CA ASN A 203 -22.87 1.46 -18.27
C ASN A 203 -24.38 1.70 -18.40
N GLY A 204 -24.88 2.89 -18.05
CA GLY A 204 -26.30 3.23 -18.13
C GLY A 204 -27.22 2.34 -17.28
N LEU A 205 -26.68 1.66 -16.26
CA LEU A 205 -27.44 0.77 -15.38
C LEU A 205 -28.32 1.59 -14.44
N ARG A 206 -29.59 1.21 -14.34
CA ARG A 206 -30.58 1.82 -13.45
C ARG A 206 -30.94 0.85 -12.31
N PRO A 207 -31.45 1.33 -11.16
CA PRO A 207 -32.01 0.46 -10.13
C PRO A 207 -32.95 -0.58 -10.76
N PRO A 208 -32.79 -1.88 -10.46
CA PRO A 208 -32.04 -2.48 -9.34
C PRO A 208 -30.54 -2.79 -9.61
N TYR A 209 -29.92 -2.20 -10.64
CA TYR A 209 -28.50 -2.34 -11.00
C TYR A 209 -28.07 -3.77 -11.32
N SER A 210 -28.96 -4.54 -11.93
CA SER A 210 -28.69 -5.91 -12.37
C SER A 210 -27.65 -5.97 -13.47
N VAL A 211 -26.84 -7.03 -13.43
CA VAL A 211 -25.88 -7.40 -14.46
C VAL A 211 -26.13 -8.85 -14.87
N TYR A 212 -25.99 -9.17 -16.15
CA TYR A 212 -26.29 -10.49 -16.70
C TYR A 212 -25.02 -11.18 -17.17
N VAL A 213 -24.93 -12.50 -16.95
CA VAL A 213 -23.78 -13.29 -17.43
C VAL A 213 -23.57 -13.07 -18.93
N GLY A 214 -22.33 -12.77 -19.32
CA GLY A 214 -21.95 -12.45 -20.70
C GLY A 214 -22.12 -10.97 -21.08
N GLN A 215 -22.77 -10.16 -20.25
CA GLN A 215 -22.87 -8.72 -20.46
C GLN A 215 -21.49 -8.09 -20.37
N GLU A 216 -21.16 -7.22 -21.31
CA GLU A 216 -19.93 -6.44 -21.29
C GLU A 216 -20.18 -5.09 -20.61
N LEU A 217 -19.33 -4.75 -19.64
CA LEU A 217 -19.37 -3.49 -18.92
C LEU A 217 -18.15 -2.66 -19.28
N HIS A 218 -18.35 -1.44 -19.72
CA HIS A 218 -17.29 -0.46 -19.85
C HIS A 218 -16.82 -0.04 -18.46
N VAL A 219 -15.58 -0.39 -18.12
CA VAL A 219 -15.00 -0.06 -16.83
C VAL A 219 -14.50 1.37 -16.92
N PRO A 220 -15.00 2.29 -16.08
CA PRO A 220 -14.48 3.65 -16.07
C PRO A 220 -12.97 3.60 -15.84
N ASN A 221 -12.21 4.36 -16.65
CA ASN A 221 -10.84 4.73 -16.28
C ASN A 221 -10.89 5.22 -14.85
N LYS A 222 -9.91 4.79 -14.04
CA LYS A 222 -9.78 5.15 -12.64
C LYS A 222 -9.79 6.68 -12.55
N ALA A 223 -10.98 7.27 -12.40
CA ALA A 223 -11.14 8.62 -11.93
C ALA A 223 -10.58 8.51 -10.53
N VAL A 224 -9.32 8.94 -10.39
CA VAL A 224 -8.50 8.98 -9.19
C VAL A 224 -9.43 8.88 -7.99
N GLY A 225 -9.65 7.65 -7.52
CA GLY A 225 -10.49 7.40 -6.35
C GLY A 225 -9.79 8.17 -5.25
N GLN A 226 -10.40 9.30 -4.85
CA GLN A 226 -9.76 10.43 -4.19
C GLN A 226 -8.54 9.97 -3.39
N GLU A 227 -7.34 10.30 -3.87
CA GLU A 227 -6.19 10.33 -2.97
C GLU A 227 -6.64 11.13 -1.76
N VAL A 228 -6.67 10.48 -0.59
CA VAL A 228 -6.93 11.19 0.66
C VAL A 228 -5.98 12.40 0.64
N PRO A 229 -6.49 13.65 0.59
CA PRO A 229 -5.63 14.81 0.56
C PRO A 229 -4.61 14.68 1.67
N PRO A 230 -3.33 15.06 1.45
CA PRO A 230 -2.32 14.93 2.49
C PRO A 230 -2.81 15.62 3.77
N TYR A 231 -2.52 15.01 4.91
CA TYR A 231 -2.88 15.58 6.20
C TYR A 231 -2.42 17.04 6.26
N PRO A 232 -3.33 18.02 6.48
CA PRO A 232 -3.04 19.44 6.33
C PRO A 232 -2.13 20.01 7.44
N GLY A 233 -1.66 19.15 8.36
CA GLY A 233 -0.88 19.54 9.53
C GLY A 233 -1.76 19.90 10.73
N ARG A 234 -1.22 19.70 11.93
CA ARG A 234 -1.90 19.99 13.20
C ARG A 234 -2.39 21.43 13.34
N GLU A 235 -1.69 22.38 12.71
CA GLU A 235 -2.03 23.80 12.78
C GLU A 235 -3.39 24.10 12.12
N ALA A 236 -3.87 23.24 11.21
CA ALA A 236 -5.20 23.35 10.63
C ALA A 236 -6.33 23.09 11.64
N PHE A 237 -6.05 22.35 12.73
CA PHE A 237 -7.01 21.89 13.73
C PHE A 237 -6.75 22.47 15.12
N ARG A 238 -6.30 23.72 15.18
CA ARG A 238 -6.13 24.45 16.44
C ARG A 238 -7.44 25.13 16.84
N LEU A 239 -7.81 25.11 18.11
CA LEU A 239 -9.01 25.80 18.59
C LEU A 239 -9.04 27.26 18.13
N GLY A 240 -10.18 27.68 17.57
CA GLY A 240 -10.38 29.02 17.02
C GLY A 240 -9.77 29.25 15.64
N LYS A 241 -9.08 28.26 15.04
CA LYS A 241 -8.52 28.38 13.69
C LYS A 241 -9.58 28.08 12.63
N ARG A 242 -9.58 28.89 11.56
CA ARG A 242 -10.33 28.61 10.35
C ARG A 242 -9.45 27.91 9.31
N HIS A 243 -9.95 26.82 8.72
CA HIS A 243 -9.25 26.11 7.64
C HIS A 243 -10.24 25.30 6.77
N PRO A 244 -10.03 25.18 5.45
CA PRO A 244 -10.89 24.36 4.57
C PRO A 244 -10.99 22.89 4.98
N ALA A 245 -9.92 22.34 5.55
CA ALA A 245 -9.91 20.97 6.06
C ALA A 245 -10.89 20.75 7.23
N VAL A 246 -11.18 21.78 8.03
CA VAL A 246 -12.16 21.70 9.11
C VAL A 246 -13.56 21.58 8.53
N THR A 247 -13.88 22.38 7.50
CA THR A 247 -15.17 22.27 6.78
C THR A 247 -15.39 20.88 6.24
N TRP A 248 -14.35 20.27 5.68
CA TRP A 248 -14.44 18.91 5.17
C TRP A 248 -14.63 17.89 6.31
N LEU A 249 -13.84 18.01 7.39
CA LEU A 249 -13.89 17.12 8.54
C LEU A 249 -15.27 17.16 9.21
N ASP A 250 -15.84 18.34 9.41
CA ASP A 250 -17.17 18.50 10.00
C ASP A 250 -18.25 17.80 9.19
N LYS A 251 -18.19 17.90 7.86
CA LYS A 251 -19.13 17.18 6.99
C LYS A 251 -19.00 15.67 7.13
N GLN A 252 -17.78 15.17 7.36
CA GLN A 252 -17.59 13.74 7.62
C GLN A 252 -18.09 13.32 8.98
N LEU A 253 -17.86 14.13 10.02
CA LEU A 253 -18.38 13.85 11.35
C LEU A 253 -19.90 13.72 11.31
N VAL A 254 -20.61 14.64 10.65
CA VAL A 254 -22.05 14.53 10.43
C VAL A 254 -22.42 13.27 9.65
N ARG A 255 -21.73 13.00 8.52
CA ARG A 255 -21.99 11.81 7.69
C ARG A 255 -21.82 10.51 8.49
N LEU A 256 -20.86 10.47 9.39
CA LEU A 256 -20.51 9.31 10.20
C LEU A 256 -21.31 9.24 11.52
N GLY A 257 -22.20 10.21 11.79
CA GLY A 257 -23.02 10.26 13.00
C GLY A 257 -22.29 10.73 14.27
N PHE A 258 -21.17 11.44 14.12
CA PHE A 258 -20.40 12.06 15.20
C PHE A 258 -20.69 13.56 15.31
N ASP A 259 -21.95 13.91 15.55
CA ASP A 259 -22.45 15.29 15.57
C ASP A 259 -23.14 15.66 16.90
N ARG A 260 -22.93 14.84 17.94
CA ARG A 260 -23.57 14.96 19.25
C ARG A 260 -23.29 16.29 19.95
N HIS A 261 -22.07 16.82 19.84
CA HIS A 261 -21.68 18.03 20.54
C HIS A 261 -21.95 19.25 19.66
N HIS A 262 -22.85 20.12 20.12
CA HIS A 262 -23.22 21.37 19.45
C HIS A 262 -23.77 22.39 20.48
N ASP A 263 -24.13 23.59 20.03
CA ASP A 263 -24.55 24.75 20.84
C ASP A 263 -26.07 24.81 21.14
N GLY A 264 -26.81 23.73 20.85
CA GLY A 264 -28.26 23.63 21.05
C GLY A 264 -29.09 23.56 19.78
N ASP A 265 -28.61 24.08 18.64
CA ASP A 265 -29.37 24.18 17.38
C ASP A 265 -29.00 23.10 16.34
N GLY A 266 -28.42 21.99 16.81
CA GLY A 266 -27.82 20.95 15.97
C GLY A 266 -26.40 21.29 15.50
N TYR A 267 -25.65 20.29 15.04
CA TYR A 267 -24.28 20.51 14.57
C TYR A 267 -24.28 20.99 13.12
N THR A 268 -23.80 22.22 12.90
CA THR A 268 -23.65 22.78 11.56
C THR A 268 -22.18 22.74 11.13
N PRO A 269 -21.84 22.05 10.02
CA PRO A 269 -20.47 22.04 9.51
C PRO A 269 -19.94 23.43 9.17
N GLY A 270 -18.72 23.74 9.63
CA GLY A 270 -18.13 25.05 9.47
C GLY A 270 -16.62 25.01 9.24
N SER A 271 -16.05 26.16 8.90
CA SER A 271 -14.60 26.27 8.69
C SER A 271 -13.80 26.46 9.98
N LEU A 272 -14.47 26.70 11.12
CA LEU A 272 -13.85 27.03 12.40
C LEU A 272 -13.70 25.77 13.26
N PHE A 273 -12.48 25.47 13.71
CA PHE A 273 -12.25 24.35 14.63
C PHE A 273 -12.67 24.75 16.05
N THR A 274 -13.85 24.31 16.47
CA THR A 274 -14.46 24.66 17.76
C THR A 274 -14.20 23.58 18.82
N GLU A 275 -14.52 23.90 20.07
CA GLU A 275 -14.53 22.90 21.15
C GLU A 275 -15.58 21.79 20.89
N TYR A 276 -16.68 22.10 20.18
CA TYR A 276 -17.65 21.11 19.76
C TYR A 276 -17.09 20.17 18.70
N THR A 277 -16.41 20.71 17.68
CA THR A 277 -15.69 19.93 16.66
C THR A 277 -14.68 19.00 17.32
N ARG A 278 -13.85 19.51 18.25
CA ARG A 278 -12.87 18.72 18.98
C ARG A 278 -13.50 17.55 19.72
N ARG A 279 -14.63 17.77 20.41
CA ARG A 279 -15.32 16.71 21.15
C ARG A 279 -15.95 15.66 20.22
N ASN A 280 -16.51 16.07 19.10
CA ASN A 280 -17.02 15.17 18.07
C ASN A 280 -15.91 14.31 17.45
N VAL A 281 -14.73 14.89 17.20
CA VAL A 281 -13.52 14.14 16.80
C VAL A 281 -13.10 13.15 17.88
N ALA A 282 -13.15 13.54 19.16
CA ALA A 282 -12.81 12.66 20.26
C ALA A 282 -13.76 11.45 20.35
N ASP A 283 -15.04 11.65 20.06
CA ASP A 283 -16.01 10.55 19.99
C ASP A 283 -15.75 9.62 18.80
N LEU A 284 -15.40 10.16 17.63
CA LEU A 284 -14.92 9.37 16.50
C LEU A 284 -13.68 8.55 16.88
N GLN A 285 -12.70 9.16 17.56
CA GLN A 285 -11.50 8.47 18.01
C GLN A 285 -11.80 7.36 19.03
N ARG A 286 -12.71 7.58 19.97
CA ARG A 286 -13.14 6.56 20.95
C ARG A 286 -13.91 5.41 20.31
N SER A 287 -14.61 5.66 19.21
CA SER A 287 -15.42 4.65 18.54
C SER A 287 -14.60 3.54 17.86
N ARG A 288 -13.28 3.72 17.72
CA ARG A 288 -12.39 2.87 16.93
C ARG A 288 -11.15 2.45 17.71
N PRO A 289 -10.85 1.14 17.82
CA PRO A 289 -9.58 0.65 18.37
C PRO A 289 -8.35 1.20 17.64
N GLU A 290 -8.47 1.53 16.35
CA GLU A 290 -7.39 2.10 15.54
C GLU A 290 -7.05 3.56 15.93
N LEU A 291 -7.95 4.24 16.64
CA LEU A 291 -7.83 5.63 17.08
C LEU A 291 -7.74 5.77 18.62
N SER A 292 -7.74 4.66 19.36
CA SER A 292 -7.86 4.65 20.82
C SER A 292 -6.59 5.07 21.57
N GLY A 293 -5.46 5.26 20.87
CA GLY A 293 -4.17 5.62 21.48
C GLY A 293 -4.12 7.05 22.03
N ASP A 294 -4.96 7.96 21.52
CA ASP A 294 -5.05 9.35 22.00
C ASP A 294 -6.38 10.03 21.55
N PRO A 295 -7.51 9.79 22.23
CA PRO A 295 -8.80 10.41 21.91
C PRO A 295 -8.91 11.85 22.46
N ASP A 296 -7.90 12.66 22.15
CA ASP A 296 -7.75 14.06 22.57
C ASP A 296 -8.63 15.03 21.77
N GLY A 297 -9.28 14.55 20.71
CA GLY A 297 -10.10 15.32 19.80
C GLY A 297 -9.33 16.17 18.79
N TYR A 298 -8.01 16.03 18.72
CA TYR A 298 -7.19 16.69 17.70
C TYR A 298 -6.87 15.70 16.57
N PRO A 299 -7.30 15.97 15.32
CA PRO A 299 -7.03 15.07 14.21
C PRO A 299 -5.53 14.95 13.93
N GLY A 300 -4.99 13.74 14.00
CA GLY A 300 -3.70 13.37 13.42
C GLY A 300 -3.86 12.77 12.01
N PRO A 301 -2.76 12.35 11.35
CA PRO A 301 -2.80 11.72 10.03
C PRO A 301 -3.76 10.52 9.95
N VAL A 302 -3.80 9.70 11.00
CA VAL A 302 -4.67 8.50 11.07
C VAL A 302 -6.15 8.90 11.19
N THR A 303 -6.48 9.87 12.06
CA THR A 303 -7.85 10.41 12.17
C THR A 303 -8.31 11.00 10.83
N TRP A 304 -7.42 11.73 10.16
CA TRP A 304 -7.68 12.34 8.86
C TRP A 304 -7.96 11.29 7.79
N GLU A 305 -7.13 10.25 7.68
CA GLU A 305 -7.32 9.16 6.72
C GLU A 305 -8.61 8.36 6.99
N LEU A 306 -8.91 8.05 8.24
CA LEU A 306 -10.11 7.29 8.60
C LEU A 306 -11.39 8.08 8.36
N ALA A 307 -11.39 9.39 8.61
CA ALA A 307 -12.54 10.23 8.25
C ALA A 307 -12.88 10.17 6.75
N HIS A 308 -11.89 9.89 5.87
CA HIS A 308 -12.10 9.79 4.43
C HIS A 308 -12.59 8.41 3.99
N THR A 309 -12.22 7.37 4.72
CA THR A 309 -12.35 5.98 4.25
C THR A 309 -13.47 5.21 4.95
N LEU A 310 -13.95 5.70 6.10
CA LEU A 310 -15.02 5.03 6.84
C LEU A 310 -16.36 5.08 6.09
N PRO A 311 -17.06 3.92 5.93
CA PRO A 311 -18.43 3.91 5.43
C PRO A 311 -19.35 4.60 6.45
N GLY A 312 -20.32 5.35 5.93
CA GLY A 312 -21.36 6.00 6.73
C GLY A 312 -22.55 5.09 6.96
#